data_AF-A0A1B6I859-F1
#
_entry.id   AF-A0A1B6I859-F1
#
_cell.length_a   1.000
_cell.length_b   1.000
_cell.length_c   1.000
_cell.angle_alpha   90.00
_cell.angle_beta   90.00
_cell.angle_gamma   90.00
#
_symmetry.space_group_name_H-M   'P 1'
#
loop_
_entity.id
_entity.type
_entity.pdbx_description
1 polymer ?
#
loop_
_entity_poly.entity_id
_entity_poly.type
_entity_poly.pdbx_seq_one_letter_code
_entity_poly.pdbx_strand_id
1 'polypeptide(L)'
;MHKGDEIRLQTVTLHSSIFHPILRKWQSVQSISAENIVYPVFVVDIEDAKLEVDSMPGVYKYGINRIIPEIKPLVDKGLKSVLLFGVITQLSKDTNGSSADSKDNPVLQAIPMLRSSFPDLVIACDVCLCSYTSHGHCGILRDNGSIHNKLSIKRLAEVAVAYAKAVGCHIVAPSDMMDGRVLAIKNALREAQMCSSVSLLSYAVKFASAFYGPFREASKSSPAFGNRKAYQLPPGSSGLA
;
A
#
# COMPACT_ATOMS: atom_id res chain seq x y z
N MET A 1 -25.90 66.45 2.49
CA MET A 1 -26.50 65.50 3.46
C MET A 1 -26.64 64.14 2.75
N HIS A 2 -25.53 63.41 2.59
CA HIS A 2 -25.57 62.03 2.08
C HIS A 2 -25.61 61.12 3.30
N LYS A 3 -26.78 60.54 3.58
CA LYS A 3 -26.88 59.38 4.48
C LYS A 3 -26.14 58.25 3.76
N GLY A 4 -24.99 57.85 4.30
CA GLY A 4 -24.29 56.67 3.83
C GLY A 4 -25.19 55.47 4.05
N ASP A 5 -25.49 54.76 2.97
CA ASP A 5 -26.18 53.48 3.04
C ASP A 5 -25.30 52.51 3.84
N GLU A 6 -25.68 52.24 5.08
CA GLU A 6 -25.16 51.13 5.86
C GLU A 6 -25.45 49.86 5.08
N ILE A 7 -24.44 49.37 4.35
CA ILE A 7 -24.43 48.03 3.81
C ILE A 7 -24.58 47.11 5.03
N ARG A 8 -25.79 46.55 5.23
CA ARG A 8 -26.03 45.40 6.11
C ARG A 8 -25.26 44.22 5.54
N LEU A 9 -23.95 44.20 5.80
CA LEU A 9 -23.21 42.97 5.86
C LEU A 9 -23.78 42.24 7.08
N GLN A 10 -24.74 41.33 6.85
CA GLN A 10 -24.94 40.23 7.78
C GLN A 10 -23.65 39.40 7.74
N THR A 11 -22.61 39.87 8.42
CA THR A 11 -21.36 39.15 8.60
C THR A 11 -21.68 37.90 9.39
N VAL A 12 -21.61 36.75 8.72
CA VAL A 12 -21.60 35.46 9.38
C VAL A 12 -20.42 35.45 10.34
N THR A 13 -20.69 35.60 11.64
CA THR A 13 -19.65 35.67 12.68
C THR A 13 -19.35 34.25 13.11
N LEU A 14 -18.28 33.66 12.56
CA LEU A 14 -17.88 32.28 12.84
C LEU A 14 -17.06 32.16 14.14
N HIS A 15 -16.49 33.24 14.67
CA HIS A 15 -15.66 33.18 15.88
C HIS A 15 -16.43 32.69 17.11
N SER A 16 -17.74 32.94 17.18
CA SER A 16 -18.61 32.46 18.28
C SER A 16 -18.72 30.93 18.35
N SER A 17 -18.46 30.21 17.24
CA SER A 17 -18.47 28.75 17.22
C SER A 17 -17.11 28.12 17.48
N ILE A 18 -16.03 28.90 17.66
CA ILE A 18 -14.66 28.39 17.83
C ILE A 18 -13.81 29.08 18.91
N PHE A 19 -14.35 30.04 19.67
CA PHE A 19 -13.57 30.77 20.69
C PHE A 19 -13.15 29.88 21.87
N HIS A 20 -13.99 28.92 22.26
CA HIS A 20 -13.71 28.01 23.38
C HIS A 20 -13.11 26.68 22.87
N PRO A 21 -12.15 26.05 23.58
CA PRO A 21 -11.52 24.79 23.17
C PRO A 21 -12.51 23.66 22.84
N ILE A 22 -13.60 23.53 23.61
CA ILE A 22 -14.64 22.54 23.34
C ILE A 22 -15.43 22.83 22.07
N LEU A 23 -15.71 24.11 21.79
CA LEU A 23 -16.44 24.50 20.59
C LEU A 23 -15.61 24.20 19.33
N ARG A 24 -14.28 24.42 19.38
CA ARG A 24 -13.37 23.95 18.31
C ARG A 24 -13.43 22.44 18.13
N LYS A 25 -13.47 21.67 19.23
CA LYS A 25 -13.58 20.21 19.17
C LYS A 25 -14.90 19.73 18.55
N TRP A 26 -16.00 20.45 18.77
CA TRP A 26 -17.29 20.16 18.13
C TRP A 26 -17.27 20.43 16.62
N GLN A 27 -16.51 21.43 16.18
CA GLN A 27 -16.37 21.78 14.76
C GLN A 27 -15.32 20.92 14.03
N SER A 28 -14.38 20.31 14.75
CA SER A 28 -13.45 19.35 14.17
C SER A 28 -14.09 17.96 14.10
N VAL A 29 -14.40 17.49 12.89
CA VAL A 29 -14.81 16.10 12.69
C VAL A 29 -13.58 15.20 12.63
N GLN A 30 -13.72 14.03 13.28
CA GLN A 30 -12.79 12.89 13.39
C GLN A 30 -11.57 13.06 14.32
N SER A 31 -11.69 12.46 15.51
CA SER A 31 -10.52 11.95 16.23
C SER A 31 -9.95 10.76 15.47
N ILE A 32 -8.65 10.77 15.19
CA ILE A 32 -7.93 9.59 14.68
C ILE A 32 -7.73 8.62 15.85
N SER A 33 -8.19 7.38 15.69
CA SER A 33 -7.92 6.27 16.61
C SER A 33 -6.97 5.25 15.98
N ALA A 34 -6.53 4.26 16.75
CA ALA A 34 -5.62 3.23 16.26
C ALA A 34 -6.25 2.37 15.13
N GLU A 35 -7.57 2.25 15.11
CA GLU A 35 -8.35 1.58 14.05
C GLU A 35 -8.25 2.30 12.69
N ASN A 36 -7.89 3.58 12.68
CA ASN A 36 -7.73 4.35 11.43
C ASN A 36 -6.31 4.23 10.83
N ILE A 37 -5.38 3.57 11.51
CA ILE A 37 -3.96 3.53 11.14
C ILE A 37 -3.61 2.18 10.50
N VAL A 38 -3.03 2.23 9.31
CA VAL A 38 -2.36 1.10 8.64
C VAL A 38 -0.86 1.36 8.65
N TYR A 39 -0.09 0.51 9.32
CA TYR A 39 1.36 0.67 9.43
C TYR A 39 2.10 -0.09 8.30
N PRO A 40 2.84 0.59 7.40
CA PRO A 40 3.66 -0.05 6.38
C PRO A 40 4.82 -0.84 6.99
N VAL A 41 5.06 -2.06 6.52
CA VAL A 41 6.19 -2.90 6.95
C VAL A 41 6.91 -3.43 5.72
N PHE A 42 8.22 -3.15 5.63
CA PHE A 42 9.08 -3.68 4.57
C PHE A 42 9.71 -4.98 5.03
N VAL A 43 9.47 -6.07 4.30
CA VAL A 43 9.99 -7.40 4.61
C VAL A 43 11.01 -7.81 3.57
N VAL A 44 12.23 -8.13 4.01
CA VAL A 44 13.35 -8.57 3.15
C VAL A 44 13.62 -10.05 3.31
N ASP A 45 14.20 -10.63 2.27
CA ASP A 45 14.65 -12.03 2.16
C ASP A 45 16.04 -12.25 2.78
N ILE A 46 16.31 -11.59 3.91
CA ILE A 46 17.49 -11.80 4.76
C ILE A 46 16.97 -12.00 6.17
N GLU A 47 17.04 -13.22 6.71
CA GLU A 47 16.23 -13.65 7.86
C GLU A 47 16.37 -12.78 9.10
N ASP A 48 17.58 -12.39 9.48
CA ASP A 48 17.87 -11.61 10.70
C ASP A 48 18.02 -10.10 10.46
N ALA A 49 17.71 -9.62 9.26
CA ALA A 49 17.96 -8.24 8.88
C ALA A 49 17.12 -7.23 9.67
N LYS A 50 17.77 -6.13 10.06
CA LYS A 50 17.13 -4.87 10.45
C LYS A 50 17.92 -3.76 9.79
N LEU A 51 17.49 -3.36 8.60
CA LEU A 51 18.23 -2.41 7.76
C LEU A 51 17.48 -1.09 7.74
N GLU A 52 18.13 0.00 8.13
CA GLU A 52 17.54 1.32 8.03
C GLU A 52 17.27 1.70 6.57
N VAL A 53 16.27 2.56 6.37
CA VAL A 53 16.03 3.25 5.11
C VAL A 53 16.55 4.67 5.28
N ASP A 54 17.65 5.01 4.63
CA ASP A 54 18.37 6.26 4.88
C ASP A 54 17.49 7.48 4.58
N SER A 55 16.65 7.42 3.54
CA SER A 55 15.69 8.49 3.22
C SER A 55 14.43 8.53 4.08
N MET A 56 14.24 7.58 5.00
CA MET A 56 13.09 7.51 5.90
C MET A 56 13.55 7.24 7.34
N PRO A 57 14.03 8.26 8.08
CA PRO A 57 14.52 8.08 9.44
C PRO A 57 13.52 7.35 10.35
N GLY A 58 14.00 6.33 11.06
CA GLY A 58 13.17 5.50 11.93
C GLY A 58 12.35 4.40 11.22
N VAL A 59 12.48 4.28 9.89
CA VAL A 59 11.89 3.19 9.11
C VAL A 59 12.95 2.16 8.77
N TYR A 60 12.60 0.88 8.93
CA TYR A 60 13.50 -0.23 8.69
C TYR A 60 12.86 -1.27 7.76
N LYS A 61 13.73 -2.01 7.09
CA LYS A 61 13.45 -3.27 6.41
C LYS A 61 13.78 -4.41 7.36
N TYR A 62 12.82 -5.31 7.56
CA TYR A 62 12.94 -6.40 8.52
C TYR A 62 13.04 -7.74 7.83
N GLY A 63 13.96 -8.57 8.30
CA GLY A 63 13.96 -10.00 8.05
C GLY A 63 12.85 -10.70 8.82
N ILE A 64 12.57 -11.94 8.43
CA ILE A 64 11.49 -12.73 9.01
C ILE A 64 11.65 -12.98 10.52
N ASN A 65 12.88 -13.17 11.00
CA ASN A 65 13.18 -13.39 12.42
C ASN A 65 13.03 -12.10 13.25
N ARG A 66 13.01 -10.94 12.60
CA ARG A 66 12.91 -9.62 13.25
C ARG A 66 11.49 -9.06 13.27
N ILE A 67 10.59 -9.55 12.43
CA ILE A 67 9.28 -8.91 12.27
C ILE A 67 8.42 -8.95 13.54
N ILE A 68 8.36 -10.08 14.25
CA ILE A 68 7.51 -10.21 15.45
C ILE A 68 8.02 -9.34 16.60
N PRO A 69 9.31 -9.38 17.00
CA PRO A 69 9.84 -8.52 18.04
C PRO A 69 9.65 -7.01 17.77
N GLU A 70 9.68 -6.61 16.50
CA GLU A 70 9.62 -5.18 16.12
C GLU A 70 8.16 -4.68 16.01
N ILE A 71 7.22 -5.55 15.64
CA ILE A 71 5.78 -5.22 15.57
C ILE A 71 5.11 -5.33 16.94
N LYS A 72 5.56 -6.23 17.82
CA LYS A 72 4.94 -6.45 19.15
C LYS A 72 4.73 -5.15 19.95
N PRO A 73 5.74 -4.26 20.12
CA PRO A 73 5.55 -3.04 20.90
C PRO A 73 4.51 -2.08 20.30
N LEU A 74 4.29 -2.14 18.98
CA LEU A 74 3.27 -1.34 18.31
C LEU A 74 1.87 -1.91 18.56
N VAL A 75 1.73 -3.24 18.50
CA VAL A 75 0.49 -3.95 18.84
C VAL A 75 0.12 -3.74 20.30
N ASP A 76 1.09 -3.82 21.22
CA ASP A 76 0.90 -3.54 22.65
C ASP A 76 0.41 -2.10 22.90
N LYS A 77 0.77 -1.15 22.02
CA LYS A 77 0.28 0.25 22.03
C LYS A 77 -1.06 0.44 21.31
N GLY A 78 -1.64 -0.62 20.77
CA GLY A 78 -2.97 -0.63 20.15
C GLY A 78 -3.00 -0.67 18.63
N LEU A 79 -1.87 -0.85 17.93
CA LEU A 79 -1.85 -0.96 16.45
C LEU A 79 -2.82 -2.06 15.97
N LYS A 80 -3.71 -1.71 15.02
CA LYS A 80 -4.75 -2.61 14.52
C LYS A 80 -4.49 -3.20 13.15
N SER A 81 -3.62 -2.59 12.34
CA SER A 81 -3.37 -3.11 10.99
C SER A 81 -1.99 -2.80 10.45
N VAL A 82 -1.47 -3.71 9.62
CA VAL A 82 -0.21 -3.58 8.90
C VAL A 82 -0.40 -3.78 7.40
N LEU A 83 0.45 -3.14 6.59
CA LEU A 83 0.55 -3.37 5.16
C LEU A 83 1.96 -3.84 4.79
N LEU A 84 2.08 -5.08 4.36
CA LEU A 84 3.35 -5.72 4.03
C LEU A 84 3.79 -5.38 2.61
N PHE A 85 5.07 -4.99 2.49
CA PHE A 85 5.78 -4.79 1.23
C PHE A 85 6.98 -5.73 1.17
N GLY A 86 7.01 -6.63 0.20
CA GLY A 86 8.17 -7.47 -0.04
C GLY A 86 9.27 -6.71 -0.77
N VAL A 87 10.51 -6.88 -0.30
CA VAL A 87 11.70 -6.24 -0.86
C VAL A 87 12.76 -7.31 -1.11
N ILE A 88 12.87 -7.75 -2.36
CA ILE A 88 13.81 -8.79 -2.74
C ILE A 88 15.23 -8.24 -2.84
N THR A 89 16.16 -8.90 -2.14
CA THR A 89 17.59 -8.60 -2.11
C THR A 89 18.46 -9.77 -2.51
N GLN A 90 18.06 -11.01 -2.19
CA GLN A 90 18.80 -12.24 -2.48
C GLN A 90 18.10 -13.13 -3.51
N LEU A 91 16.76 -13.19 -3.48
CA LEU A 91 15.99 -13.93 -4.48
C LEU A 91 16.15 -13.32 -5.88
N SER A 92 15.96 -14.16 -6.89
CA SER A 92 16.08 -13.76 -8.29
C SER A 92 14.97 -12.79 -8.68
N LYS A 93 15.33 -11.74 -9.43
CA LYS A 93 14.36 -10.91 -10.15
C LYS A 93 14.38 -11.29 -11.63
N ASP A 94 13.20 -11.51 -12.21
CA ASP A 94 13.04 -11.87 -13.62
C ASP A 94 11.99 -10.99 -14.31
N THR A 95 11.64 -11.25 -15.56
CA THR A 95 10.66 -10.43 -16.29
C THR A 95 9.21 -10.72 -15.91
N ASN A 96 8.95 -11.81 -15.17
CA ASN A 96 7.62 -12.26 -14.77
C ASN A 96 7.30 -11.97 -13.29
N GLY A 97 8.30 -11.53 -12.51
CA GLY A 97 8.19 -11.40 -11.07
C GLY A 97 7.92 -12.75 -10.40
N SER A 98 8.64 -13.81 -10.79
CA SER A 98 8.35 -15.19 -10.32
C SER A 98 8.52 -15.36 -8.81
N SER A 99 9.35 -14.55 -8.15
CA SER A 99 9.48 -14.56 -6.69
C SER A 99 8.33 -13.85 -5.95
N ALA A 100 7.38 -13.21 -6.65
CA ALA A 100 6.26 -12.50 -6.01
C ALA A 100 5.31 -13.43 -5.24
N ASP A 101 5.23 -14.71 -5.63
CA ASP A 101 4.38 -15.73 -5.00
C ASP A 101 5.13 -17.04 -4.72
N SER A 102 6.47 -17.01 -4.74
CA SER A 102 7.28 -18.16 -4.34
C SER A 102 7.16 -18.41 -2.84
N LYS A 103 7.33 -19.67 -2.41
CA LYS A 103 7.30 -20.02 -0.97
C LYS A 103 8.39 -19.33 -0.15
N ASP A 104 9.48 -18.95 -0.83
CA ASP A 104 10.61 -18.22 -0.23
C ASP A 104 10.37 -16.72 -0.15
N ASN A 105 9.24 -16.21 -0.69
CA ASN A 105 8.90 -14.80 -0.60
C ASN A 105 8.72 -14.40 0.88
N PRO A 106 9.40 -13.35 1.35
CA PRO A 106 9.37 -12.97 2.76
C PRO A 106 7.98 -12.53 3.23
N VAL A 107 7.13 -11.99 2.34
CA VAL A 107 5.73 -11.64 2.67
C VAL A 107 4.92 -12.90 2.93
N LEU A 108 5.05 -13.94 2.09
CA LEU A 108 4.34 -15.21 2.27
C LEU A 108 4.74 -15.92 3.56
N GLN A 109 6.00 -15.80 3.98
CA GLN A 109 6.48 -16.31 5.26
C GLN A 109 5.98 -15.48 6.45
N ALA A 110 5.91 -14.15 6.32
CA ALA A 110 5.52 -13.23 7.38
C ALA A 110 4.03 -13.33 7.78
N ILE A 111 3.14 -13.55 6.81
CA ILE A 111 1.69 -13.61 7.03
C ILE A 111 1.31 -14.60 8.15
N PRO A 112 1.65 -15.90 8.08
CA PRO A 112 1.26 -16.86 9.11
C PRO A 112 1.91 -16.57 10.47
N MET A 113 3.14 -16.05 10.50
CA MET A 113 3.82 -15.68 11.75
C MET A 113 3.11 -14.53 12.45
N LEU A 114 2.77 -13.48 11.71
CA LEU A 114 2.01 -12.34 12.24
C LEU A 114 0.62 -12.77 12.69
N ARG A 115 -0.05 -13.64 11.92
CA ARG A 115 -1.38 -14.14 12.27
C ARG A 115 -1.37 -14.94 13.56
N SER A 116 -0.38 -15.81 13.74
CA SER A 116 -0.25 -16.62 14.96
C SER A 116 0.15 -15.80 16.17
N SER A 117 1.02 -14.80 16.00
CA SER A 117 1.52 -13.96 17.10
C SER A 117 0.52 -12.88 17.51
N PHE A 118 -0.27 -12.35 16.56
CA PHE A 118 -1.19 -11.25 16.75
C PHE A 118 -2.56 -11.56 16.10
N PRO A 119 -3.41 -12.39 16.72
CA PRO A 119 -4.68 -12.84 16.14
C PRO A 119 -5.69 -11.73 15.83
N ASP A 120 -5.56 -10.56 16.47
CA ASP A 120 -6.44 -9.41 16.23
C ASP A 120 -5.85 -8.39 15.24
N LEU A 121 -4.60 -8.60 14.78
CA LEU A 121 -3.96 -7.71 13.82
C LEU A 121 -4.47 -7.98 12.40
N VAL A 122 -4.98 -6.95 11.75
CA VAL A 122 -5.35 -7.01 10.33
C VAL A 122 -4.09 -6.95 9.48
N ILE A 123 -3.92 -7.93 8.60
CA ILE A 123 -2.76 -8.08 7.73
C ILE A 123 -3.18 -7.79 6.29
N ALA A 124 -2.65 -6.71 5.74
CA ALA A 124 -2.75 -6.37 4.33
C ALA A 124 -1.43 -6.67 3.60
N CYS A 125 -1.50 -7.05 2.33
CA CYS A 125 -0.34 -7.28 1.48
C CYS A 125 -0.43 -6.45 0.20
N ASP A 126 0.63 -5.71 -0.13
CA ASP A 126 0.74 -5.02 -1.42
C ASP A 126 0.85 -6.03 -2.55
N VAL A 127 0.01 -5.89 -3.58
CA VAL A 127 0.08 -6.72 -4.79
C VAL A 127 0.63 -5.87 -5.93
N CYS A 128 1.89 -6.10 -6.27
CA CYS A 128 2.57 -5.46 -7.38
C CYS A 128 3.79 -6.30 -7.82
N LEU A 129 4.28 -6.08 -9.04
CA LEU A 129 5.45 -6.80 -9.56
C LEU A 129 6.76 -6.00 -9.48
N CYS A 130 6.72 -4.73 -9.08
CA CYS A 130 7.90 -3.86 -9.19
C CYS A 130 9.08 -4.25 -8.27
N SER A 131 8.81 -4.87 -7.12
CA SER A 131 9.87 -5.38 -6.24
C SER A 131 10.49 -6.69 -6.72
N TYR A 132 9.83 -7.37 -7.66
CA TYR A 132 10.15 -8.74 -8.07
C TYR A 132 10.63 -8.82 -9.52
N THR A 133 10.38 -7.78 -10.32
CA THR A 133 10.80 -7.76 -11.72
C THR A 133 12.22 -7.21 -11.89
N SER A 134 12.97 -7.75 -12.84
CA SER A 134 14.33 -7.29 -13.16
C SER A 134 14.37 -5.86 -13.67
N HIS A 135 13.27 -5.39 -14.28
CA HIS A 135 13.13 -4.03 -14.82
C HIS A 135 12.43 -3.03 -13.88
N GLY A 136 11.91 -3.47 -12.73
CA GLY A 136 11.30 -2.57 -11.72
C GLY A 136 9.97 -1.91 -12.10
N HIS A 137 9.31 -2.41 -13.15
CA HIS A 137 7.97 -1.95 -13.56
C HIS A 137 6.88 -2.75 -12.85
N CYS A 138 5.68 -2.18 -12.79
CA CYS A 138 4.56 -2.74 -12.03
C CYS A 138 3.85 -3.91 -12.73
N GLY A 139 4.21 -4.22 -13.97
CA GLY A 139 3.58 -5.23 -14.82
C GLY A 139 4.59 -5.87 -15.77
N ILE A 140 4.13 -6.86 -16.54
CA ILE A 140 4.88 -7.55 -17.58
C ILE A 140 5.01 -6.62 -18.79
N LEU A 141 6.19 -6.60 -19.42
CA LEU A 141 6.48 -5.75 -20.56
C LEU A 141 6.38 -6.50 -21.90
N ARG A 142 6.08 -5.76 -22.97
CA ARG A 142 6.27 -6.17 -24.35
C ARG A 142 7.73 -5.95 -24.76
N ASP A 143 8.13 -6.49 -25.92
CA ASP A 143 9.48 -6.31 -26.48
C ASP A 143 9.85 -4.83 -26.68
N ASN A 144 8.87 -3.97 -26.95
CA ASN A 144 9.07 -2.52 -27.08
C ASN A 144 9.10 -1.76 -25.74
N GLY A 145 9.10 -2.46 -24.60
CA GLY A 145 9.15 -1.88 -23.25
C GLY A 145 7.82 -1.33 -22.72
N SER A 146 6.74 -1.37 -23.50
CA SER A 146 5.40 -0.97 -23.03
C SER A 146 4.74 -2.06 -22.18
N ILE A 147 3.77 -1.68 -21.35
CA ILE A 147 3.02 -2.62 -20.50
C ILE A 147 2.20 -3.60 -21.35
N HIS A 148 2.38 -4.89 -21.10
CA HIS A 148 1.51 -5.94 -21.60
C HIS A 148 0.34 -6.16 -20.62
N ASN A 149 -0.70 -5.33 -20.70
CA ASN A 149 -1.79 -5.29 -19.71
C ASN A 149 -2.42 -6.67 -19.44
N LYS A 150 -2.80 -7.43 -20.49
CA LYS A 150 -3.43 -8.76 -20.35
C LYS A 150 -2.60 -9.76 -19.54
N LEU A 151 -1.29 -9.82 -19.77
CA LEU A 151 -0.39 -10.71 -19.03
C LEU A 151 -0.16 -10.18 -17.61
N SER A 152 -0.05 -8.86 -17.46
CA SER A 152 0.15 -8.20 -16.17
C SER A 152 -1.01 -8.48 -15.21
N ILE A 153 -2.27 -8.26 -15.63
CA ILE A 153 -3.43 -8.48 -14.74
C ILE A 153 -3.62 -9.95 -14.40
N LYS A 154 -3.26 -10.87 -15.31
CA LYS A 154 -3.26 -12.32 -15.02
C LYS A 154 -2.25 -12.64 -13.93
N ARG A 155 -1.01 -12.16 -14.08
CA ARG A 155 0.07 -12.39 -13.11
C ARG A 155 -0.23 -11.79 -11.75
N LEU A 156 -0.78 -10.57 -11.71
CA LEU A 156 -1.20 -9.92 -10.47
C LEU A 156 -2.32 -10.70 -9.75
N ALA A 157 -3.25 -11.30 -10.50
CA ALA A 157 -4.29 -12.16 -9.93
C ALA A 157 -3.71 -13.44 -9.32
N GLU A 158 -2.72 -14.06 -9.94
CA GLU A 158 -1.99 -15.21 -9.38
C GLU A 158 -1.32 -14.85 -8.05
N VAL A 159 -0.59 -13.73 -8.01
CA VAL A 159 0.07 -13.23 -6.78
C VAL A 159 -0.95 -12.92 -5.68
N ALA A 160 -2.05 -12.24 -6.01
CA ALA A 160 -3.10 -11.94 -5.06
C ALA A 160 -3.72 -13.22 -4.46
N VAL A 161 -3.96 -14.24 -5.27
CA VAL A 161 -4.46 -15.54 -4.79
C VAL A 161 -3.44 -16.25 -3.92
N ALA A 162 -2.15 -16.19 -4.25
CA ALA A 162 -1.10 -16.77 -3.41
C ALA A 162 -1.07 -16.13 -2.02
N TYR A 163 -1.12 -14.80 -1.93
CA TYR A 163 -1.22 -14.10 -0.64
C TYR A 163 -2.52 -14.42 0.09
N ALA A 164 -3.66 -14.48 -0.61
CA ALA A 164 -4.95 -14.86 -0.01
C ALA A 164 -4.94 -16.28 0.56
N LYS A 165 -4.23 -17.21 -0.08
CA LYS A 165 -4.06 -18.60 0.39
C LYS A 165 -3.08 -18.74 1.54
N ALA A 166 -2.19 -17.76 1.75
CA ALA A 166 -1.38 -17.74 2.95
C ALA A 166 -2.28 -17.59 4.17
N VAL A 167 -2.12 -18.48 5.14
CA VAL A 167 -3.00 -18.56 6.32
C VAL A 167 -2.89 -17.25 7.12
N GLY A 168 -3.88 -16.36 6.96
CA GLY A 168 -3.99 -15.12 7.72
C GLY A 168 -3.88 -13.81 6.95
N CYS A 169 -3.81 -13.82 5.61
CA CYS A 169 -3.95 -12.57 4.85
C CYS A 169 -5.42 -12.13 4.85
N HIS A 170 -5.68 -10.89 5.29
CA HIS A 170 -7.05 -10.35 5.37
C HIS A 170 -7.36 -9.43 4.19
N ILE A 171 -6.33 -8.78 3.63
CA ILE A 171 -6.49 -7.77 2.59
C ILE A 171 -5.40 -7.94 1.53
N VAL A 172 -5.78 -8.03 0.28
CA VAL A 172 -4.86 -7.84 -0.86
C VAL A 172 -5.05 -6.44 -1.43
N ALA A 173 -3.95 -5.71 -1.60
CA ALA A 173 -3.98 -4.29 -1.94
C ALA A 173 -3.21 -4.02 -3.25
N PRO A 174 -3.85 -4.18 -4.43
CA PRO A 174 -3.17 -4.01 -5.71
C PRO A 174 -2.81 -2.55 -5.99
N SER A 175 -1.53 -2.27 -6.16
CA SER A 175 -0.97 -0.93 -6.32
C SER A 175 -0.34 -0.66 -7.69
N ASP A 176 -0.57 -1.56 -8.64
CA ASP A 176 0.02 -1.62 -9.98
C ASP A 176 -0.54 -0.61 -11.00
N MET A 177 -1.81 -0.21 -10.85
CA MET A 177 -2.55 0.67 -11.78
C MET A 177 -2.80 0.11 -13.19
N MET A 178 -2.83 -1.22 -13.36
CA MET A 178 -3.18 -1.86 -14.63
C MET A 178 -4.69 -1.81 -14.89
N ASP A 179 -5.11 -1.65 -16.14
CA ASP A 179 -6.53 -1.57 -16.50
C ASP A 179 -7.21 -2.92 -16.26
N GLY A 180 -8.32 -2.89 -15.51
CA GLY A 180 -9.13 -4.09 -15.22
C GLY A 180 -8.56 -5.05 -14.17
N ARG A 181 -7.43 -4.74 -13.50
CA ARG A 181 -6.82 -5.65 -12.51
C ARG A 181 -7.76 -6.05 -11.37
N VAL A 182 -8.63 -5.13 -10.93
CA VAL A 182 -9.58 -5.36 -9.83
C VAL A 182 -10.53 -6.50 -10.19
N LEU A 183 -11.08 -6.48 -11.41
CA LEU A 183 -11.97 -7.53 -11.89
C LEU A 183 -11.24 -8.87 -12.00
N ALA A 184 -10.02 -8.87 -12.58
CA ALA A 184 -9.20 -10.08 -12.70
C ALA A 184 -8.89 -10.71 -11.34
N ILE A 185 -8.44 -9.90 -10.37
CA ILE A 185 -8.16 -10.36 -9.01
C ILE A 185 -9.43 -10.87 -8.33
N LYS A 186 -10.56 -10.14 -8.43
CA LYS A 186 -11.81 -10.55 -7.79
C LYS A 186 -12.36 -11.86 -8.35
N ASN A 187 -12.24 -12.08 -9.67
CA ASN A 187 -12.60 -13.35 -10.30
C ASN A 187 -11.71 -14.49 -9.81
N ALA A 188 -10.39 -14.29 -9.75
CA ALA A 188 -9.45 -15.30 -9.27
C ALA A 188 -9.66 -15.65 -7.79
N LEU A 189 -9.94 -14.65 -6.94
CA LEU A 189 -10.31 -14.88 -5.53
C LEU A 189 -11.63 -15.66 -5.40
N ARG A 190 -12.61 -15.42 -6.28
CA ARG A 190 -13.86 -16.20 -6.32
C ARG A 190 -13.61 -17.65 -6.69
N GLU A 191 -12.81 -17.90 -7.72
CA GLU A 191 -12.40 -19.25 -8.14
C GLU A 191 -11.64 -19.98 -7.03
N ALA A 192 -10.81 -19.25 -6.27
CA ALA A 192 -10.10 -19.78 -5.10
C ALA A 192 -10.95 -19.86 -3.82
N GLN A 193 -12.24 -19.52 -3.87
CA GLN A 193 -13.17 -19.50 -2.72
C GLN A 193 -12.74 -18.58 -1.56
N MET A 194 -12.09 -17.46 -1.86
CA MET A 194 -11.56 -16.50 -0.88
C MET A 194 -12.40 -15.22 -0.74
N CYS A 195 -13.48 -15.07 -1.50
CA CYS A 195 -14.26 -13.82 -1.54
C CYS A 195 -14.93 -13.43 -0.21
N SER A 196 -15.15 -14.39 0.70
CA SER A 196 -15.75 -14.17 2.02
C SER A 196 -14.71 -13.92 3.13
N SER A 197 -13.44 -14.21 2.88
CA SER A 197 -12.35 -14.14 3.87
C SER A 197 -11.30 -13.09 3.56
N VAL A 198 -11.19 -12.64 2.30
CA VAL A 198 -10.16 -11.69 1.86
C VAL A 198 -10.77 -10.47 1.18
N SER A 199 -10.45 -9.29 1.71
CA SER A 199 -10.83 -8.01 1.15
C SER A 199 -9.88 -7.58 0.02
N LEU A 200 -10.40 -6.80 -0.93
CA LEU A 200 -9.65 -6.25 -2.04
C LEU A 200 -9.58 -4.73 -1.89
N LEU A 201 -8.45 -4.21 -1.42
CA LEU A 201 -8.22 -2.78 -1.21
C LEU A 201 -7.50 -2.18 -2.41
N SER A 202 -8.25 -1.80 -3.44
CA SER A 202 -7.67 -1.23 -4.65
C SER A 202 -7.04 0.13 -4.38
N TYR A 203 -5.79 0.33 -4.81
CA TYR A 203 -5.27 1.68 -5.05
C TYR A 203 -5.93 2.23 -6.33
N ALA A 204 -7.23 2.52 -6.25
CA ALA A 204 -8.02 2.93 -7.41
C ALA A 204 -7.45 4.20 -8.05
N VAL A 205 -7.01 5.13 -7.21
CA VAL A 205 -6.41 6.40 -7.59
C VAL A 205 -4.97 6.46 -7.07
N LYS A 206 -3.99 6.29 -7.96
CA LYS A 206 -2.56 6.41 -7.65
C LYS A 206 -1.86 7.23 -8.73
N PHE A 207 -1.40 8.41 -8.35
CA PHE A 207 -0.77 9.37 -9.26
C PHE A 207 0.70 9.08 -9.50
N ALA A 208 1.22 9.45 -10.67
CA ALA A 208 2.64 9.51 -10.98
C ALA A 208 3.25 10.70 -10.25
N SER A 209 3.82 10.46 -9.07
CA SER A 209 4.26 11.51 -8.15
C SER A 209 5.75 11.47 -7.83
N ALA A 210 6.31 12.66 -7.55
CA ALA A 210 7.66 12.82 -7.01
C ALA A 210 7.76 12.40 -5.53
N PHE A 211 6.64 12.29 -4.81
CA PHE A 211 6.63 11.90 -3.39
C PHE A 211 7.06 10.44 -3.13
N TYR A 212 7.25 9.63 -4.17
CA TYR A 212 7.69 8.23 -4.01
C TYR A 212 9.19 8.05 -3.86
N GLY A 213 10.00 9.13 -3.84
CA GLY A 213 11.46 9.04 -3.70
C GLY A 213 11.90 8.11 -2.55
N PRO A 214 11.52 8.42 -1.30
CA PRO A 214 11.92 7.59 -0.15
C PRO A 214 11.40 6.14 -0.22
N PHE A 215 10.16 5.96 -0.68
CA PHE A 215 9.58 4.62 -0.85
C PHE A 215 10.34 3.77 -1.88
N ARG A 216 10.83 4.36 -2.98
CA ARG A 216 11.57 3.62 -4.02
C ARG A 216 12.91 3.10 -3.51
N GLU A 217 13.56 3.85 -2.62
CA GLU A 217 14.75 3.39 -1.91
C GLU A 217 14.42 2.24 -0.94
N ALA A 218 13.37 2.41 -0.13
CA ALA A 218 12.91 1.38 0.79
C ALA A 218 12.56 0.06 0.08
N SER A 219 11.85 0.15 -1.05
CA SER A 219 11.35 -1.02 -1.80
C SER A 219 12.32 -1.57 -2.86
N LYS A 220 13.48 -0.94 -3.07
CA LYS A 220 14.41 -1.24 -4.18
C LYS A 220 13.68 -1.45 -5.52
N SER A 221 12.71 -0.57 -5.81
CA SER A 221 11.76 -0.73 -6.92
C SER A 221 11.86 0.34 -8.00
N SER A 222 12.95 1.13 -8.03
CA SER A 222 13.15 2.11 -9.12
C SER A 222 13.12 1.41 -10.49
N PRO A 223 12.36 1.92 -11.47
CA PRO A 223 12.32 1.34 -12.81
C PRO A 223 13.71 1.46 -13.44
N ALA A 224 14.14 0.41 -14.13
CA ALA A 224 15.45 0.36 -14.78
C ALA A 224 15.55 1.35 -15.95
N PHE A 225 14.43 1.70 -16.57
CA PHE A 225 14.34 2.68 -17.64
C PHE A 225 13.00 3.42 -17.62
N GLY A 226 12.94 4.55 -18.33
CA GLY A 226 11.71 5.32 -18.50
C GLY A 226 11.10 5.78 -17.17
N ASN A 227 9.77 5.71 -17.09
CA ASN A 227 9.02 6.09 -15.90
C ASN A 227 7.68 5.34 -15.84
N ARG A 228 6.84 5.68 -14.85
CA ARG A 228 5.54 5.02 -14.61
C ARG A 228 4.34 5.84 -15.09
N LYS A 229 4.55 6.95 -15.81
CA LYS A 229 3.49 7.88 -16.25
C LYS A 229 2.54 7.29 -17.28
N ALA A 230 2.89 6.15 -17.89
CA ALA A 230 2.04 5.44 -18.84
C ALA A 230 0.91 4.62 -18.17
N TYR A 231 0.87 4.54 -16.84
CA TYR A 231 -0.16 3.79 -16.10
C TYR A 231 -0.49 4.40 -14.73
N GLN A 232 0.45 5.07 -14.06
CA GLN A 232 0.12 5.93 -12.92
C GLN A 232 -0.51 7.23 -13.41
N LEU A 233 -1.54 7.72 -12.70
CA LEU A 233 -2.33 8.86 -13.16
C LEU A 233 -1.52 10.17 -13.20
N PRO A 234 -1.69 11.02 -14.22
CA PRO A 234 -1.02 12.32 -14.24
C PRO A 234 -1.53 13.22 -13.09
N PRO A 235 -0.66 13.98 -12.39
CA PRO A 235 -1.12 14.91 -11.35
C PRO A 235 -2.17 15.90 -11.87
N GLY A 236 -3.23 16.11 -11.09
CA GLY A 236 -4.33 17.02 -11.45
C GLY A 236 -5.41 16.43 -12.35
N SER A 237 -5.31 15.17 -12.77
CA SER A 237 -6.33 14.53 -13.62
C SER A 237 -7.53 14.00 -12.83
N SER A 238 -8.36 14.89 -12.29
CA SER A 238 -9.54 14.51 -11.50
C SER A 238 -10.58 13.70 -12.28
N GLY A 239 -10.65 13.83 -13.61
CA GLY A 239 -11.56 13.06 -14.43
C GLY A 239 -11.13 11.60 -14.70
N LEU A 240 -9.83 11.30 -14.57
CA LEU A 240 -9.30 9.93 -14.67
C LEU A 240 -9.29 9.21 -13.31
N ALA A 241 -9.29 9.97 -12.21
CA ALA A 241 -9.31 9.48 -10.84
C ALA A 241 -10.74 9.12 -10.40
#